data_AF-I9JN54-F1
#
_entry.id   AF-I9JN54-F1
#
_cell.length_a   1.000
_cell.length_b   1.000
_cell.length_c   1.000
_cell.angle_alpha   90.00
_cell.angle_beta   90.00
_cell.angle_gamma   90.00
#
_symmetry.space_group_name_H-M   'P 1'
#
loop_
_entity.id
_entity.type
_entity.pdbx_description
1 polymer ?
#
loop_
_entity_poly.entity_id
_entity_poly.type
_entity_poly.pdbx_seq_one_letter_code
_entity_poly.pdbx_strand_id
1 'polypeptide(L)'
;MLLSLVYINCDYLQAQTTIPRFEEGERVVFVGNSITHGGHYHSFIWLYYMTRFPDKPITIMNAGIGGESAWDMKDRLDYDVFNRKPTYVTLTFGMNDTGYDIYMKDDAKELSEQRIAKSLESYREIEERLLAKNKIKKVLIGGSPYDETSRFNNFILHNKNNAILKIIDAQRTSAKKNGWGFVDFNQPMREISRKEQEADSTFTFCRIDRIHPDNDGQMVMAYLFLKAQGLAGDEVSSVSIDAYHSSVITHKNCKISKLKKNGADLTFDYLAYALPYPLDSISRSGWGNKRSQRDAMQLVPFMEEFNQERFQVTNLEKGMYRLTIDNQFIDNLSSEKLANGVNLADYPNTPQYQQAAKIMYLNEERFEVEKRFREYLWTEYSFLKKEGLLFADDQKAIDKLKEYLPKDGFLRMSYDWYIKAMNPEIREVWSNYIKSLVETIYKINKPVTHKVRLARVE
;
A
#
# COMPACT_ATOMS: atom_id res chain seq x y z
N MET A 1 -37.48 -23.20 -23.18
CA MET A 1 -36.09 -22.89 -22.82
C MET A 1 -36.12 -21.89 -21.68
N LEU A 2 -36.11 -22.38 -20.44
CA LEU A 2 -35.91 -21.55 -19.25
C LEU A 2 -34.41 -21.42 -19.02
N LEU A 3 -33.91 -20.19 -19.03
CA LEU A 3 -32.54 -19.83 -18.65
C LEU A 3 -32.48 -19.72 -17.12
N SER A 4 -31.80 -20.68 -16.51
CA SER A 4 -31.48 -20.70 -15.08
C SER A 4 -30.42 -19.64 -14.77
N LEU A 5 -30.79 -18.60 -14.03
CA LEU A 5 -29.84 -17.72 -13.36
C LEU A 5 -29.10 -18.53 -12.28
N VAL A 6 -27.79 -18.67 -12.44
CA VAL A 6 -26.91 -19.16 -11.37
C VAL A 6 -26.70 -18.00 -10.38
N TYR A 7 -27.47 -18.02 -9.30
CA TYR A 7 -27.16 -17.26 -8.10
C TYR A 7 -25.90 -17.86 -7.48
N ILE A 8 -24.79 -17.12 -7.52
CA ILE A 8 -23.61 -17.43 -6.72
C ILE A 8 -23.98 -17.10 -5.27
N ASN A 9 -24.17 -18.13 -4.45
CA ASN A 9 -24.38 -18.01 -3.01
C ASN A 9 -23.19 -17.29 -2.37
N CYS A 10 -23.44 -16.08 -1.87
CA CYS A 10 -22.50 -15.30 -1.07
C CYS A 10 -22.70 -15.66 0.40
N ASP A 11 -22.40 -16.91 0.78
CA ASP A 11 -22.53 -17.39 2.16
C ASP A 11 -21.16 -17.72 2.76
N TYR A 12 -20.29 -16.71 2.88
CA TYR A 12 -19.18 -16.67 3.86
C TYR A 12 -18.79 -15.21 4.18
N LEU A 13 -19.75 -14.35 4.48
CA LEU A 13 -19.49 -13.11 5.23
C LEU A 13 -19.64 -13.43 6.72
N GLN A 14 -18.67 -14.16 7.29
CA GLN A 14 -18.39 -13.92 8.70
C GLN A 14 -17.98 -12.46 8.78
N ALA A 15 -18.72 -11.65 9.55
CA ALA A 15 -18.41 -10.26 9.80
C ALA A 15 -16.97 -10.16 10.32
N GLN A 16 -16.03 -9.93 9.40
CA GLN A 16 -14.66 -9.60 9.71
C GLN A 16 -14.74 -8.30 10.49
N THR A 17 -14.11 -8.27 11.67
CA THR A 17 -13.99 -7.04 12.46
C THR A 17 -13.40 -5.98 11.53
N THR A 18 -14.25 -5.03 11.13
CA THR A 18 -13.90 -4.03 10.11
C THR A 18 -12.73 -3.21 10.63
N ILE A 19 -11.74 -2.99 9.79
CA ILE A 19 -10.65 -2.07 10.12
C ILE A 19 -11.24 -0.68 9.90
N PRO A 20 -11.49 0.14 10.92
CA PRO A 20 -12.02 1.48 10.66
C PRO A 20 -11.04 2.28 9.80
N ARG A 21 -11.58 3.19 8.99
CA ARG A 21 -10.79 4.24 8.33
C ARG A 21 -9.96 4.98 9.39
N PHE A 22 -8.73 5.36 9.03
CA PHE A 22 -7.93 6.24 9.89
C PHE A 22 -8.50 7.66 9.85
N GLU A 23 -8.65 8.26 11.03
CA GLU A 23 -9.12 9.64 11.19
C GLU A 23 -7.95 10.61 11.43
N GLU A 24 -8.23 11.90 11.42
CA GLU A 24 -7.23 12.94 11.67
C GLU A 24 -6.42 12.70 12.96
N GLY A 25 -5.11 12.89 12.86
CA GLY A 25 -4.16 12.73 13.97
C GLY A 25 -3.77 11.29 14.28
N GLU A 26 -4.37 10.29 13.61
CA GLU A 26 -4.02 8.89 13.80
C GLU A 26 -2.58 8.60 13.35
N ARG A 27 -1.86 7.79 14.14
CA ARG A 27 -0.46 7.40 13.98
C ARG A 27 -0.41 5.88 13.85
N VAL A 28 -0.13 5.40 12.65
CA VAL A 28 -0.24 3.98 12.29
C VAL A 28 1.16 3.41 12.06
N VAL A 29 1.58 2.48 12.92
CA VAL A 29 2.84 1.76 12.74
C VAL A 29 2.58 0.43 12.05
N PHE A 30 3.26 0.18 10.93
CA PHE A 30 3.24 -1.08 10.22
C PHE A 30 4.43 -1.94 10.64
N VAL A 31 4.20 -2.90 11.53
CA VAL A 31 5.24 -3.84 12.02
C VAL A 31 5.28 -5.05 11.09
N GLY A 32 6.48 -5.39 10.62
CA GLY A 32 6.67 -6.58 9.81
C GLY A 32 8.14 -6.93 9.55
N ASN A 33 8.34 -7.77 8.54
CA ASN A 33 9.66 -8.25 8.12
C ASN A 33 10.19 -7.49 6.89
N SER A 34 11.03 -8.13 6.06
CA SER A 34 11.57 -7.56 4.81
C SER A 34 10.52 -7.05 3.83
N ILE A 35 9.35 -7.71 3.75
CA ILE A 35 8.23 -7.29 2.89
C ILE A 35 7.68 -5.93 3.34
N THR A 36 7.75 -5.61 4.63
CA THR A 36 7.36 -4.29 5.17
C THR A 36 8.54 -3.32 5.16
N HIS A 37 9.75 -3.79 5.44
CA HIS A 37 10.97 -3.00 5.44
C HIS A 37 11.17 -2.31 4.10
N GLY A 38 11.28 -3.09 3.02
CA GLY A 38 11.59 -2.59 1.68
C GLY A 38 10.37 -2.45 0.76
N GLY A 39 9.19 -2.92 1.17
CA GLY A 39 7.97 -2.86 0.35
C GLY A 39 7.19 -1.56 0.52
N HIS A 40 6.42 -1.21 -0.50
CA HIS A 40 5.72 0.08 -0.60
C HIS A 40 4.26 0.06 -0.12
N TYR A 41 3.67 -1.09 0.25
CA TYR A 41 2.23 -1.17 0.50
C TYR A 41 1.72 -0.15 1.54
N HIS A 42 2.48 0.11 2.61
CA HIS A 42 2.14 1.12 3.62
C HIS A 42 2.27 2.55 3.08
N SER A 43 3.25 2.81 2.21
CA SER A 43 3.42 4.09 1.51
C SER A 43 2.27 4.34 0.52
N PHE A 44 1.83 3.31 -0.20
CA PHE A 44 0.70 3.36 -1.12
C PHE A 44 -0.64 3.57 -0.41
N ILE A 45 -0.81 2.96 0.78
CA ILE A 45 -1.94 3.26 1.67
C ILE A 45 -1.89 4.74 2.09
N TRP A 46 -0.73 5.26 2.53
CA TRP A 46 -0.64 6.66 2.93
C TRP A 46 -0.93 7.62 1.78
N LEU A 47 -0.45 7.32 0.58
CA LEU A 47 -0.76 8.10 -0.62
C LEU A 47 -2.27 8.19 -0.88
N TYR A 48 -3.03 7.13 -0.59
CA TYR A 48 -4.50 7.15 -0.70
C TYR A 48 -5.09 8.15 0.29
N TYR A 49 -4.66 8.12 1.55
CA TYR A 49 -5.13 9.08 2.55
C TYR A 49 -4.71 10.53 2.23
N MET A 50 -3.48 10.74 1.75
CA MET A 50 -2.98 12.05 1.34
C MET A 50 -3.80 12.68 0.21
N THR A 51 -4.34 11.88 -0.70
CA THR A 51 -5.08 12.35 -1.88
C THR A 51 -6.59 12.33 -1.70
N ARG A 52 -7.13 11.32 -1.01
CA ARG A 52 -8.57 11.14 -0.79
C ARG A 52 -9.12 11.92 0.39
N PHE A 53 -8.32 12.11 1.44
CA PHE A 53 -8.74 12.81 2.66
C PHE A 53 -7.77 13.94 2.98
N PRO A 54 -7.65 14.96 2.10
CA PRO A 54 -6.61 15.97 2.21
C PRO A 54 -6.70 16.79 3.50
N ASP A 55 -7.88 16.90 4.10
CA ASP A 55 -8.16 17.62 5.36
C ASP A 55 -8.03 16.76 6.62
N LYS A 56 -7.67 15.48 6.50
CA LYS A 56 -7.53 14.55 7.64
C LYS A 56 -6.10 14.04 7.71
N PRO A 57 -5.13 14.85 8.16
CA PRO A 57 -3.74 14.42 8.22
C PRO A 57 -3.56 13.23 9.16
N ILE A 58 -2.87 12.21 8.67
CA ILE A 58 -2.45 11.02 9.44
C ILE A 58 -0.95 10.85 9.32
N THR A 59 -0.38 9.97 10.15
CA THR A 59 1.02 9.55 10.05
C THR A 59 1.09 8.03 9.88
N ILE A 60 1.70 7.56 8.79
CA ILE A 60 2.05 6.14 8.62
C ILE A 60 3.55 5.97 8.84
N MET A 61 3.93 4.88 9.51
CA MET A 61 5.28 4.63 9.99
C MET A 61 5.69 3.19 9.69
N ASN A 62 6.76 3.03 8.93
CA ASN A 62 7.37 1.73 8.65
C ASN A 62 8.12 1.23 9.91
N ALA A 63 7.77 0.04 10.38
CA ALA A 63 8.49 -0.72 11.41
C ALA A 63 8.80 -2.15 10.93
N GLY A 64 9.11 -2.28 9.64
CA GLY A 64 9.64 -3.48 9.04
C GLY A 64 11.16 -3.58 9.21
N ILE A 65 11.67 -4.78 9.53
CA ILE A 65 13.10 -5.08 9.50
C ILE A 65 13.33 -6.40 8.73
N GLY A 66 14.35 -6.41 7.88
CA GLY A 66 14.63 -7.55 7.00
C GLY A 66 15.04 -8.81 7.76
N GLY A 67 14.53 -9.97 7.34
CA GLY A 67 14.90 -11.27 7.93
C GLY A 67 14.19 -11.63 9.24
N GLU A 68 13.45 -10.70 9.85
CA GLU A 68 12.82 -10.95 11.15
C GLU A 68 11.66 -11.94 11.12
N SER A 69 11.57 -12.72 12.19
CA SER A 69 10.42 -13.53 12.60
C SER A 69 9.74 -12.91 13.83
N ALA A 70 8.65 -13.51 14.33
CA ALA A 70 7.95 -13.01 15.52
C ALA A 70 8.87 -12.88 16.75
N TRP A 71 9.81 -13.80 16.98
CA TRP A 71 10.73 -13.70 18.11
C TRP A 71 11.67 -12.49 18.03
N ASP A 72 12.03 -12.03 16.83
CA ASP A 72 12.86 -10.85 16.65
C ASP A 72 12.04 -9.56 16.86
N MET A 73 10.85 -9.51 16.25
CA MET A 73 9.92 -8.37 16.36
C MET A 73 9.56 -8.06 17.82
N LYS A 74 9.39 -9.10 18.64
CA LYS A 74 9.11 -8.99 20.08
C LYS A 74 10.10 -8.08 20.79
N ASP A 75 11.37 -8.19 20.47
CA ASP A 75 12.44 -7.55 21.23
C ASP A 75 12.56 -6.05 20.97
N ARG A 76 11.94 -5.55 19.89
CA ARG A 76 11.97 -4.12 19.51
C ARG A 76 10.65 -3.39 19.66
N LEU A 77 9.61 -4.04 20.19
CA LEU A 77 8.28 -3.45 20.33
C LEU A 77 8.28 -2.14 21.12
N ASP A 78 9.01 -2.03 22.22
CA ASP A 78 9.04 -0.77 22.98
C ASP A 78 9.69 0.34 22.16
N TYR A 79 10.91 0.10 21.68
CA TYR A 79 11.71 1.11 20.99
C TYR A 79 11.13 1.52 19.63
N ASP A 80 10.84 0.56 18.75
CA ASP A 80 10.53 0.81 17.34
C ASP A 80 9.02 0.86 17.06
N VAL A 81 8.17 0.55 18.06
CA VAL A 81 6.71 0.59 17.92
C VAL A 81 6.09 1.51 18.97
N PHE A 82 6.12 1.16 20.25
CA PHE A 82 5.35 1.87 21.28
C PHE A 82 5.89 3.27 21.60
N ASN A 83 7.21 3.47 21.61
CA ASN A 83 7.82 4.78 21.85
C ASN A 83 7.52 5.79 20.74
N ARG A 84 7.13 5.32 19.55
CA ARG A 84 6.65 6.15 18.44
C ARG A 84 5.20 6.64 18.65
N LYS A 85 4.60 6.34 19.81
CA LYS A 85 3.26 6.74 20.25
C LYS A 85 2.20 6.44 19.19
N PRO A 86 2.04 5.19 18.74
CA PRO A 86 1.03 4.85 17.77
C PRO A 86 -0.35 4.90 18.41
N THR A 87 -1.33 5.24 17.59
CA THR A 87 -2.74 5.02 17.88
C THR A 87 -3.26 3.75 17.19
N TYR A 88 -2.61 3.31 16.10
CA TYR A 88 -2.78 1.99 15.51
C TYR A 88 -1.43 1.26 15.40
N VAL A 89 -1.46 -0.05 15.64
CA VAL A 89 -0.38 -0.96 15.31
C VAL A 89 -0.93 -2.03 14.37
N THR A 90 -0.31 -2.16 13.21
CA THR A 90 -0.49 -3.33 12.35
C THR A 90 0.66 -4.31 12.58
N LEU A 91 0.39 -5.61 12.47
CA LEU A 91 1.40 -6.65 12.65
C LEU A 91 1.25 -7.74 11.59
N THR A 92 2.33 -7.99 10.84
CA THR A 92 2.45 -9.11 9.90
C THR A 92 3.74 -9.90 10.14
N PHE A 93 3.65 -11.23 10.15
CA PHE A 93 4.77 -12.15 10.30
C PHE A 93 4.43 -13.51 9.68
N GLY A 94 5.36 -14.46 9.68
CA GLY A 94 5.14 -15.83 9.16
C GLY A 94 6.11 -16.24 8.04
N MET A 95 6.52 -15.30 7.19
CA MET A 95 7.40 -15.60 6.04
C MET A 95 8.77 -16.16 6.47
N ASN A 96 9.46 -15.50 7.41
CA ASN A 96 10.74 -15.98 7.94
C ASN A 96 10.55 -17.02 9.06
N ASP A 97 9.47 -16.88 9.83
CA ASP A 97 9.13 -17.75 10.95
C ASP A 97 9.10 -19.23 10.54
N THR A 98 8.57 -19.49 9.34
CA THR A 98 8.42 -20.84 8.77
C THR A 98 9.71 -21.44 8.25
N GLY A 99 10.85 -20.73 8.28
CA GLY A 99 12.14 -21.21 7.79
C GLY A 99 12.23 -21.33 6.26
N TYR A 100 13.42 -21.67 5.76
CA TYR A 100 13.66 -21.83 4.32
C TYR A 100 14.38 -23.15 4.01
N ASP A 101 15.54 -23.37 4.61
CA ASP A 101 16.37 -24.56 4.43
C ASP A 101 15.70 -25.85 4.93
N ILE A 102 14.79 -25.74 5.90
CA ILE A 102 14.09 -26.89 6.49
C ILE A 102 13.26 -27.68 5.46
N TYR A 103 12.77 -27.03 4.40
CA TYR A 103 11.95 -27.68 3.37
C TYR A 103 12.77 -28.53 2.39
N MET A 104 14.10 -28.51 2.53
CA MET A 104 15.03 -29.33 1.75
C MET A 104 15.53 -30.56 2.54
N LYS A 105 15.00 -30.79 3.76
CA LYS A 105 15.41 -31.89 4.64
C LYS A 105 14.36 -33.00 4.66
N ASP A 106 14.78 -34.23 4.96
CA ASP A 106 13.89 -35.40 4.99
C ASP A 106 12.79 -35.28 6.06
N ASP A 107 13.06 -34.57 7.15
CA ASP A 107 12.17 -34.30 8.28
C ASP A 107 11.44 -32.95 8.16
N ALA A 108 11.34 -32.38 6.96
CA ALA A 108 10.76 -31.06 6.71
C ALA A 108 9.41 -30.82 7.39
N LYS A 109 8.54 -31.82 7.43
CA LYS A 109 7.23 -31.73 8.09
C LYS A 109 7.38 -31.46 9.59
N GLU A 110 8.22 -32.22 10.28
CA GLU A 110 8.44 -32.07 11.72
C GLU A 110 9.09 -30.72 12.03
N LEU A 111 10.14 -30.37 11.29
CA LEU A 111 10.82 -29.08 11.44
C LEU A 111 9.89 -27.89 11.18
N SER A 112 8.97 -28.02 10.22
CA SER A 112 7.96 -26.99 9.93
C SER A 112 7.00 -26.81 11.09
N GLU A 113 6.48 -27.90 11.69
CA GLU A 113 5.64 -27.80 12.89
C GLU A 113 6.39 -27.17 14.08
N GLN A 114 7.67 -27.51 14.28
CA GLN A 114 8.50 -26.90 15.33
C GLN A 114 8.68 -25.38 15.10
N ARG A 115 8.88 -24.97 13.85
CA ARG A 115 8.97 -23.54 13.47
C ARG A 115 7.67 -22.79 13.72
N ILE A 116 6.54 -23.38 13.34
CA ILE A 116 5.21 -22.81 13.61
C ILE A 116 5.00 -22.69 15.12
N ALA A 117 5.30 -23.73 15.90
CA ALA A 117 5.14 -23.71 17.35
C ALA A 117 5.95 -22.57 18.00
N LYS A 118 7.22 -22.41 17.62
CA LYS A 118 8.08 -21.31 18.10
C LYS A 118 7.55 -19.93 17.70
N SER A 119 7.05 -19.79 16.47
CA SER A 119 6.44 -18.54 16.00
C SER A 119 5.22 -18.17 16.85
N LEU A 120 4.33 -19.14 17.10
CA LEU A 120 3.12 -18.92 17.90
C LEU A 120 3.42 -18.68 19.38
N GLU A 121 4.46 -19.30 19.94
CA GLU A 121 4.95 -18.98 21.29
C GLU A 121 5.39 -17.52 21.39
N SER A 122 6.22 -17.08 20.44
CA SER A 122 6.69 -15.69 20.38
C SER A 122 5.53 -14.71 20.15
N TYR A 123 4.57 -15.09 19.32
CA TYR A 123 3.37 -14.30 19.08
C TYR A 123 2.51 -14.15 20.35
N ARG A 124 2.40 -15.16 21.22
CA ARG A 124 1.65 -15.03 22.49
C ARG A 124 2.24 -13.93 23.37
N GLU A 125 3.56 -13.80 23.44
CA GLU A 125 4.21 -12.71 24.18
C GLU A 125 3.94 -11.35 23.53
N ILE A 126 3.95 -11.27 22.19
CA ILE A 126 3.57 -10.04 21.46
C ILE A 126 2.09 -9.70 21.74
N GLU A 127 1.21 -10.69 21.67
CA GLU A 127 -0.24 -10.55 21.91
C GLU A 127 -0.51 -9.98 23.31
N GLU A 128 0.14 -10.52 24.34
CA GLU A 128 0.05 -10.04 25.72
C GLU A 128 0.47 -8.57 25.82
N ARG A 129 1.60 -8.20 25.21
CA ARG A 129 2.09 -6.81 25.20
C ARG A 129 1.16 -5.87 24.44
N LEU A 130 0.54 -6.32 23.34
CA LEU A 130 -0.45 -5.55 22.60
C LEU A 130 -1.74 -5.36 23.42
N LEU A 131 -2.21 -6.40 24.12
CA LEU A 131 -3.38 -6.32 25.01
C LEU A 131 -3.15 -5.30 26.14
N ALA A 132 -1.94 -5.24 26.70
CA ALA A 132 -1.58 -4.25 27.72
C ALA A 132 -1.65 -2.79 27.24
N LYS A 133 -1.67 -2.54 25.92
CA LYS A 133 -1.78 -1.18 25.34
C LYS A 133 -3.22 -0.84 24.95
N ASN A 134 -4.14 -0.75 25.91
CA ASN A 134 -5.58 -0.58 25.67
C ASN A 134 -6.00 0.62 24.78
N LYS A 135 -5.20 1.70 24.72
CA LYS A 135 -5.48 2.89 23.88
C LYS A 135 -5.08 2.74 22.42
N ILE A 136 -4.32 1.69 22.08
CA ILE A 136 -3.83 1.44 20.73
C ILE A 136 -4.81 0.48 20.05
N LYS A 137 -5.29 0.80 18.85
CA LYS A 137 -6.08 -0.12 18.02
C LYS A 137 -5.13 -1.08 17.30
N LYS A 138 -5.54 -2.34 17.11
CA LYS A 138 -4.68 -3.39 16.54
C LYS A 138 -5.29 -3.95 15.28
N VAL A 139 -4.44 -4.22 14.31
CA VAL A 139 -4.78 -4.87 13.05
C VAL A 139 -3.76 -5.96 12.77
N LEU A 140 -4.19 -7.22 12.73
CA LEU A 140 -3.34 -8.29 12.25
C LEU A 140 -3.45 -8.40 10.73
N ILE A 141 -2.32 -8.59 10.07
CA ILE A 141 -2.24 -8.75 8.63
C ILE A 141 -1.69 -10.15 8.36
N GLY A 142 -2.52 -11.01 7.76
CA GLY A 142 -2.05 -12.25 7.16
C GLY A 142 -1.15 -11.91 5.97
N GLY A 143 0.15 -12.17 6.08
CA GLY A 143 1.15 -11.69 5.12
C GLY A 143 0.97 -12.23 3.70
N SER A 144 1.61 -11.59 2.72
CA SER A 144 1.63 -12.04 1.32
C SER A 144 2.19 -13.47 1.20
N PRO A 145 1.80 -14.22 0.16
CA PRO A 145 2.14 -15.64 0.06
C PRO A 145 3.59 -15.87 -0.35
N TYR A 146 4.09 -17.07 -0.03
CA TYR A 146 5.21 -17.66 -0.77
C TYR A 146 4.65 -18.33 -2.02
N ASP A 147 5.13 -17.94 -3.21
CA ASP A 147 4.59 -18.44 -4.47
C ASP A 147 5.21 -19.80 -4.84
N GLU A 148 4.48 -20.88 -4.52
CA GLU A 148 4.86 -22.26 -4.86
C GLU A 148 4.49 -22.67 -6.29
N THR A 149 3.69 -21.88 -7.01
CA THR A 149 2.99 -22.34 -8.23
C THR A 149 3.57 -21.76 -9.52
N SER A 150 4.16 -20.57 -9.46
CA SER A 150 4.77 -19.95 -10.63
C SER A 150 5.95 -20.76 -11.18
N ARG A 151 6.10 -20.83 -12.50
CA ARG A 151 7.15 -21.56 -13.22
C ARG A 151 8.34 -20.69 -13.64
N PHE A 152 8.47 -19.47 -13.11
CA PHE A 152 9.56 -18.56 -13.49
C PHE A 152 10.97 -19.08 -13.11
N ASN A 153 11.07 -20.02 -12.15
CA ASN A 153 12.28 -20.75 -11.81
C ASN A 153 11.93 -22.16 -11.29
N ASN A 154 12.95 -22.99 -11.02
CA ASN A 154 12.76 -24.37 -10.53
C ASN A 154 12.99 -24.54 -9.01
N PHE A 155 13.36 -23.49 -8.29
CA PHE A 155 13.62 -23.57 -6.85
C PHE A 155 12.33 -23.29 -6.07
N ILE A 156 11.70 -24.35 -5.55
CA ILE A 156 10.41 -24.28 -4.85
C ILE A 156 10.54 -24.94 -3.47
N LEU A 157 10.16 -24.20 -2.43
CA LEU A 157 10.04 -24.73 -1.07
C LEU A 157 8.62 -25.25 -0.85
N HIS A 158 8.38 -26.51 -1.18
CA HIS A 158 7.06 -27.13 -1.11
C HIS A 158 6.49 -27.12 0.32
N ASN A 159 5.20 -26.78 0.44
CA ASN A 159 4.45 -26.66 1.71
C ASN A 159 4.85 -25.48 2.59
N LYS A 160 5.75 -24.60 2.16
CA LYS A 160 6.11 -23.40 2.93
C LYS A 160 4.91 -22.48 3.14
N ASN A 161 4.12 -22.23 2.10
CA ASN A 161 2.94 -21.39 2.24
C ASN A 161 1.84 -22.05 3.07
N ASN A 162 1.77 -23.39 3.09
CA ASN A 162 0.87 -24.11 4.00
C ASN A 162 1.22 -23.86 5.47
N ALA A 163 2.52 -23.79 5.80
CA ALA A 163 2.97 -23.40 7.13
C ALA A 163 2.65 -21.93 7.45
N ILE A 164 2.80 -21.03 6.47
CA ILE A 164 2.42 -19.61 6.62
C ILE A 164 0.91 -19.50 6.92
N LEU A 165 0.06 -20.25 6.20
CA LEU A 165 -1.39 -20.24 6.43
C LEU A 165 -1.77 -20.67 7.85
N LYS A 166 -1.09 -21.65 8.44
CA LYS A 166 -1.32 -22.05 9.84
C LYS A 166 -1.04 -20.89 10.83
N ILE A 167 -0.01 -20.09 10.58
CA ILE A 167 0.28 -18.89 11.38
C ILE A 167 -0.81 -17.83 11.16
N ILE A 168 -1.22 -17.61 9.90
CA ILE A 168 -2.30 -16.67 9.55
C ILE A 168 -3.62 -17.06 10.22
N ASP A 169 -3.96 -18.35 10.28
CA ASP A 169 -5.16 -18.84 10.96
C ASP A 169 -5.14 -18.56 12.47
N ALA A 170 -3.97 -18.69 13.10
CA ALA A 170 -3.77 -18.32 14.49
C ALA A 170 -3.92 -16.80 14.71
N GLN A 171 -3.36 -15.97 13.81
CA GLN A 171 -3.57 -14.53 13.81
C GLN A 171 -5.06 -14.19 13.67
N ARG A 172 -5.76 -14.78 12.69
CA ARG A 172 -7.20 -14.56 12.46
C ARG A 172 -8.02 -14.90 13.71
N THR A 173 -7.71 -16.03 14.34
CA THR A 173 -8.36 -16.48 15.58
C THR A 173 -8.12 -15.51 16.74
N SER A 174 -6.88 -15.07 16.93
CA SER A 174 -6.49 -14.08 17.94
C SER A 174 -7.18 -12.73 17.71
N ALA A 175 -7.21 -12.22 16.48
CA ALA A 175 -7.89 -10.97 16.16
C ALA A 175 -9.39 -11.04 16.48
N LYS A 176 -10.06 -12.13 16.10
CA LYS A 176 -11.48 -12.36 16.44
C LYS A 176 -11.70 -12.43 17.95
N LYS A 177 -10.86 -13.19 18.67
CA LYS A 177 -10.93 -13.33 20.13
C LYS A 177 -10.79 -11.99 20.85
N ASN A 178 -9.88 -11.13 20.39
CA ASN A 178 -9.54 -9.88 21.06
C ASN A 178 -10.28 -8.65 20.50
N GLY A 179 -11.17 -8.84 19.52
CA GLY A 179 -11.87 -7.73 18.85
C GLY A 179 -10.95 -6.81 18.04
N TRP A 180 -9.84 -7.34 17.52
CA TRP A 180 -8.90 -6.60 16.69
C TRP A 180 -9.31 -6.67 15.21
N GLY A 181 -8.82 -5.72 14.41
CA GLY A 181 -8.94 -5.80 12.96
C GLY A 181 -8.10 -6.95 12.40
N PHE A 182 -8.54 -7.52 11.29
CA PHE A 182 -7.77 -8.52 10.55
C PHE A 182 -7.92 -8.24 9.05
N VAL A 183 -6.85 -8.44 8.27
CA VAL A 183 -6.90 -8.48 6.79
C VAL A 183 -5.98 -9.58 6.29
N ASP A 184 -6.41 -10.30 5.26
CA ASP A 184 -5.65 -11.39 4.64
C ASP A 184 -5.11 -10.95 3.29
N PHE A 185 -3.79 -10.95 3.13
CA PHE A 185 -3.14 -10.78 1.82
C PHE A 185 -2.86 -12.11 1.14
N ASN A 186 -2.70 -13.20 1.89
CA ASN A 186 -2.24 -14.49 1.37
C ASN A 186 -3.23 -15.08 0.38
N GLN A 187 -4.47 -15.30 0.81
CA GLN A 187 -5.46 -15.97 -0.03
C GLN A 187 -5.83 -15.18 -1.29
N PRO A 188 -6.15 -13.86 -1.21
CA PRO A 188 -6.52 -13.11 -2.41
C PRO A 188 -5.38 -13.01 -3.42
N MET A 189 -4.14 -12.80 -2.97
CA MET A 189 -2.99 -12.74 -3.89
C MET A 189 -2.68 -14.10 -4.53
N ARG A 190 -2.91 -15.22 -3.82
CA ARG A 190 -2.81 -16.56 -4.43
C ARG A 190 -3.85 -16.79 -5.48
N GLU A 191 -5.09 -16.35 -5.26
CA GLU A 191 -6.16 -16.51 -6.25
C GLU A 191 -5.88 -15.69 -7.51
N ILE A 192 -5.43 -14.44 -7.36
CA ILE A 192 -4.98 -13.62 -8.49
C ILE A 192 -3.83 -14.33 -9.23
N SER A 193 -2.82 -14.80 -8.50
CA SER A 193 -1.68 -15.48 -9.10
C SER A 193 -2.10 -16.74 -9.86
N ARG A 194 -2.99 -17.56 -9.29
CA ARG A 194 -3.54 -18.76 -9.94
C ARG A 194 -4.23 -18.41 -11.26
N LYS A 195 -5.07 -17.37 -11.26
CA LYS A 195 -5.79 -16.91 -12.45
C LYS A 195 -4.83 -16.40 -13.53
N GLU A 196 -3.89 -15.53 -13.18
CA GLU A 196 -2.91 -15.00 -14.15
C GLU A 196 -1.98 -16.11 -14.68
N GLN A 197 -1.67 -17.11 -13.85
CA GLN A 197 -0.87 -18.28 -14.24
C GLN A 197 -1.56 -19.21 -15.24
N GLU A 198 -2.89 -19.12 -15.42
CA GLU A 198 -3.60 -19.82 -16.51
C GLU A 198 -3.20 -19.25 -17.88
N ALA A 199 -2.92 -17.95 -17.97
CA ALA A 199 -2.50 -17.28 -19.19
C ALA A 199 -0.98 -17.22 -19.35
N ASP A 200 -0.25 -16.91 -18.28
CA ASP A 200 1.21 -16.89 -18.22
C ASP A 200 1.70 -17.68 -17.01
N SER A 201 2.11 -18.93 -17.22
CA SER A 201 2.60 -19.81 -16.15
C SER A 201 3.81 -19.27 -15.37
N THR A 202 4.47 -18.22 -15.85
CA THR A 202 5.59 -17.54 -15.17
C THR A 202 5.16 -16.32 -14.37
N PHE A 203 3.88 -15.93 -14.42
CA PHE A 203 3.35 -14.86 -13.59
C PHE A 203 3.59 -15.15 -12.11
N THR A 204 4.04 -14.13 -11.39
CA THR A 204 4.15 -14.14 -9.93
C THR A 204 4.22 -12.69 -9.47
N PHE A 205 3.73 -12.40 -8.26
CA PHE A 205 4.06 -11.12 -7.60
C PHE A 205 5.54 -11.02 -7.21
N CYS A 206 6.22 -12.14 -7.04
CA CYS A 206 7.51 -12.23 -6.36
C CYS A 206 8.61 -12.75 -7.31
N ARG A 207 8.83 -12.04 -8.42
CA ARG A 207 9.61 -12.50 -9.59
C ARG A 207 11.08 -12.85 -9.34
N ILE A 208 11.64 -12.42 -8.21
CA ILE A 208 13.05 -12.66 -7.88
C ILE A 208 13.21 -13.96 -7.11
N ASP A 209 12.37 -14.20 -6.10
CA ASP A 209 12.64 -15.20 -5.07
C ASP A 209 11.41 -15.90 -4.49
N ARG A 210 10.22 -15.68 -5.08
CA ARG A 210 8.91 -16.20 -4.59
C ARG A 210 8.46 -15.60 -3.25
N ILE A 211 9.20 -14.64 -2.69
CA ILE A 211 9.00 -14.10 -1.34
C ILE A 211 8.58 -12.63 -1.38
N HIS A 212 9.33 -11.78 -2.08
CA HIS A 212 9.16 -10.33 -2.04
C HIS A 212 8.33 -9.81 -3.21
N PRO A 213 7.11 -9.28 -2.97
CA PRO A 213 6.30 -8.72 -4.05
C PRO A 213 6.93 -7.48 -4.67
N ASP A 214 6.88 -7.38 -5.99
CA ASP A 214 7.17 -6.17 -6.76
C ASP A 214 6.07 -5.11 -6.54
N ASN A 215 6.22 -3.88 -7.07
CA ASN A 215 5.31 -2.75 -6.75
C ASN A 215 3.85 -3.03 -7.11
N ASP A 216 3.59 -3.81 -8.16
CA ASP A 216 2.23 -4.21 -8.50
C ASP A 216 1.62 -5.08 -7.38
N GLY A 217 2.39 -6.03 -6.84
CA GLY A 217 1.98 -6.84 -5.69
C GLY A 217 1.83 -6.01 -4.40
N GLN A 218 2.73 -5.06 -4.17
CA GLN A 218 2.63 -4.10 -3.06
C GLN A 218 1.37 -3.22 -3.20
N MET A 219 0.98 -2.86 -4.43
CA MET A 219 -0.24 -2.11 -4.70
C MET A 219 -1.50 -2.96 -4.53
N VAL A 220 -1.46 -4.24 -4.89
CA VAL A 220 -2.54 -5.20 -4.56
C VAL A 220 -2.70 -5.33 -3.04
N MET A 221 -1.61 -5.41 -2.28
CA MET A 221 -1.67 -5.42 -0.81
C MET A 221 -2.30 -4.12 -0.25
N ALA A 222 -1.94 -2.96 -0.80
CA ALA A 222 -2.55 -1.68 -0.43
C ALA A 222 -4.06 -1.65 -0.74
N TYR A 223 -4.46 -2.12 -1.92
CA TYR A 223 -5.86 -2.28 -2.31
C TYR A 223 -6.63 -3.17 -1.33
N LEU A 224 -6.10 -4.34 -0.97
CA LEU A 224 -6.74 -5.26 -0.03
C LEU A 224 -6.91 -4.64 1.36
N PHE A 225 -5.90 -3.89 1.82
CA PHE A 225 -5.99 -3.18 3.09
C PHE A 225 -7.06 -2.09 3.06
N LEU A 226 -7.07 -1.24 2.04
CA LEU A 226 -8.08 -0.17 1.87
C LEU A 226 -9.49 -0.75 1.73
N LYS A 227 -9.64 -1.88 1.04
CA LYS A 227 -10.90 -2.62 0.92
C LYS A 227 -11.38 -3.17 2.26
N ALA A 228 -10.46 -3.74 3.06
CA ALA A 228 -10.76 -4.16 4.42
C ALA A 228 -11.11 -2.97 5.36
N GLN A 229 -10.75 -1.75 4.97
CA GLN A 229 -11.21 -0.53 5.63
C GLN A 229 -12.62 -0.06 5.23
N GLY A 230 -13.27 -0.76 4.30
CA GLY A 230 -14.59 -0.39 3.79
C GLY A 230 -14.57 0.83 2.87
N LEU A 231 -13.41 1.16 2.29
CA LEU A 231 -13.22 2.35 1.44
C LEU A 231 -13.53 2.08 -0.04
N ALA A 232 -13.89 0.85 -0.40
CA ALA A 232 -14.30 0.52 -1.77
C ALA A 232 -15.67 1.16 -2.09
N GLY A 233 -15.76 1.79 -3.25
CA GLY A 233 -16.94 2.54 -3.71
C GLY A 233 -16.93 4.02 -3.33
N ASP A 234 -15.95 4.49 -2.53
CA ASP A 234 -15.76 5.90 -2.25
C ASP A 234 -15.12 6.59 -3.48
N GLU A 235 -15.94 7.17 -4.34
CA GLU A 235 -15.53 7.96 -5.51
C GLU A 235 -14.63 9.14 -5.12
N VAL A 236 -13.72 9.54 -6.01
CA VAL A 236 -12.96 10.80 -5.93
C VAL A 236 -13.97 11.95 -5.97
N SER A 237 -14.83 11.93 -6.97
CA SER A 237 -15.96 12.85 -7.15
C SER A 237 -16.90 12.26 -8.21
N SER A 238 -18.11 12.83 -8.30
CA SER A 238 -19.05 12.49 -9.37
C SER A 238 -19.82 13.73 -9.78
N VAL A 239 -19.84 14.05 -11.07
CA VAL A 239 -20.52 15.21 -11.66
C VAL A 239 -21.35 14.76 -12.84
N SER A 240 -22.61 15.19 -12.88
CA SER A 240 -23.50 15.04 -14.04
C SER A 240 -24.15 16.37 -14.36
N ILE A 241 -24.02 16.82 -15.61
CA ILE A 241 -24.57 18.09 -16.11
C ILE A 241 -25.49 17.80 -17.29
N ASP A 242 -26.67 18.41 -17.29
CA ASP A 242 -27.55 18.47 -18.45
C ASP A 242 -27.22 19.74 -19.26
N ALA A 243 -26.62 19.54 -20.44
CA ALA A 243 -26.22 20.64 -21.32
C ALA A 243 -27.40 21.33 -22.03
N TYR A 244 -28.58 20.71 -22.13
CA TYR A 244 -29.75 21.36 -22.71
C TYR A 244 -30.35 22.35 -21.71
N HIS A 245 -30.59 21.89 -20.47
CA HIS A 245 -31.15 22.72 -19.41
C HIS A 245 -30.12 23.61 -18.70
N SER A 246 -28.82 23.47 -19.02
CA SER A 246 -27.72 24.17 -18.36
C SER A 246 -27.76 24.01 -16.84
N SER A 247 -27.99 22.77 -16.37
CA SER A 247 -28.22 22.46 -14.96
C SER A 247 -27.33 21.32 -14.49
N VAL A 248 -26.92 21.38 -13.21
CA VAL A 248 -26.18 20.30 -12.56
C VAL A 248 -27.20 19.30 -12.02
N ILE A 249 -27.16 18.06 -12.51
CA ILE A 249 -28.08 17.00 -12.10
C ILE A 249 -27.58 16.31 -10.83
N THR A 250 -26.30 15.97 -10.79
CA THR A 250 -25.65 15.39 -9.61
C THR A 250 -24.28 16.00 -9.38
N HIS A 251 -23.94 16.23 -8.13
CA HIS A 251 -22.56 16.48 -7.72
C HIS A 251 -22.30 15.79 -6.37
N LYS A 252 -21.21 15.04 -6.28
CA LYS A 252 -20.75 14.36 -5.06
C LYS A 252 -19.26 14.61 -4.87
N ASN A 253 -18.87 14.88 -3.64
CA ASN A 253 -17.50 15.22 -3.23
C ASN A 253 -16.86 16.35 -4.06
N CYS A 254 -17.69 17.27 -4.55
CA CYS A 254 -17.27 18.42 -5.33
C CYS A 254 -18.35 19.52 -5.32
N LYS A 255 -17.95 20.69 -5.82
CA LYS A 255 -18.78 21.84 -6.10
C LYS A 255 -18.64 22.24 -7.56
N ILE A 256 -19.78 22.40 -8.23
CA ILE A 256 -19.87 23.00 -9.56
C ILE A 256 -20.41 24.42 -9.43
N SER A 257 -19.80 25.37 -10.13
CA SER A 257 -20.28 26.75 -10.15
C SER A 257 -20.01 27.42 -11.50
N LYS A 258 -20.59 28.60 -11.71
CA LYS A 258 -20.44 29.38 -12.95
C LYS A 258 -20.70 28.58 -14.24
N LEU A 259 -21.64 27.63 -14.19
CA LEU A 259 -22.06 26.86 -15.36
C LEU A 259 -22.68 27.81 -16.40
N LYS A 260 -22.12 27.81 -17.60
CA LYS A 260 -22.54 28.64 -18.73
C LYS A 260 -22.47 27.84 -20.02
N LYS A 261 -23.51 27.96 -20.82
CA LYS A 261 -23.57 27.47 -22.20
C LYS A 261 -23.47 28.66 -23.16
N ASN A 262 -22.56 28.57 -24.13
CA ASN A 262 -22.36 29.57 -25.17
C ASN A 262 -22.44 28.86 -26.53
N GLY A 263 -23.61 28.88 -27.17
CA GLY A 263 -23.84 28.05 -28.36
C GLY A 263 -23.72 26.56 -28.01
N ALA A 264 -22.83 25.84 -28.70
CA ALA A 264 -22.54 24.42 -28.43
C ALA A 264 -21.50 24.22 -27.30
N ASP A 265 -20.83 25.28 -26.85
CA ASP A 265 -19.79 25.19 -25.83
C ASP A 265 -20.38 25.22 -24.43
N LEU A 266 -19.78 24.45 -23.52
CA LEU A 266 -20.13 24.41 -22.11
C LEU A 266 -18.90 24.77 -21.26
N THR A 267 -19.07 25.65 -20.28
CA THR A 267 -18.00 26.03 -19.33
C THR A 267 -18.51 26.07 -17.91
N PHE A 268 -17.66 25.69 -16.95
CA PHE A 268 -17.98 25.76 -15.53
C PHE A 268 -16.71 25.71 -14.68
N ASP A 269 -16.83 26.13 -13.43
CA ASP A 269 -15.82 25.95 -12.39
C ASP A 269 -16.11 24.64 -11.64
N TYR A 270 -15.09 23.82 -11.48
CA TYR A 270 -15.12 22.54 -10.78
C TYR A 270 -14.12 22.56 -9.61
N LEU A 271 -14.62 22.34 -8.40
CA LEU A 271 -13.81 22.17 -7.20
C LEU A 271 -14.10 20.79 -6.60
N ALA A 272 -13.17 19.85 -6.73
CA ALA A 272 -13.21 18.58 -6.02
C ALA A 272 -12.87 18.77 -4.53
N TYR A 273 -13.24 17.82 -3.67
CA TYR A 273 -12.78 17.76 -2.27
C TYR A 273 -11.77 16.64 -2.02
N ALA A 274 -11.39 15.91 -3.07
CA ALA A 274 -10.31 14.94 -3.10
C ALA A 274 -9.57 15.02 -4.44
N LEU A 275 -8.34 14.53 -4.47
CA LEU A 275 -7.57 14.34 -5.69
C LEU A 275 -7.71 12.90 -6.21
N PRO A 276 -7.57 12.66 -7.51
CA PRO A 276 -7.42 11.30 -8.03
C PRO A 276 -6.18 10.64 -7.43
N TYR A 277 -6.22 9.32 -7.27
CA TYR A 277 -5.08 8.52 -6.83
C TYR A 277 -4.06 8.42 -7.99
N PRO A 278 -2.84 8.94 -7.81
CA PRO A 278 -1.82 8.88 -8.84
C PRO A 278 -1.16 7.50 -8.86
N LEU A 279 -1.00 6.95 -10.05
CA LEU A 279 -0.38 5.64 -10.28
C LEU A 279 0.99 5.80 -10.94
N ASP A 280 2.03 5.37 -10.26
CA ASP A 280 3.39 5.36 -10.80
C ASP A 280 3.52 4.28 -11.88
N SER A 281 4.01 4.69 -13.06
CA SER A 281 4.30 3.80 -14.18
C SER A 281 5.78 3.39 -14.25
N ILE A 282 6.62 3.88 -13.34
CA ILE A 282 8.01 3.49 -13.23
C ILE A 282 8.10 2.26 -12.32
N SER A 283 8.80 1.23 -12.80
CA SER A 283 9.21 0.11 -11.96
C SER A 283 10.30 0.59 -10.99
N ARG A 284 9.88 1.16 -9.86
CA ARG A 284 10.76 1.58 -8.78
C ARG A 284 11.19 0.37 -7.95
N SER A 285 12.16 0.55 -7.06
CA SER A 285 12.83 -0.50 -6.30
C SER A 285 13.84 -1.33 -7.12
N GLY A 286 15.06 -1.37 -6.58
CA GLY A 286 16.16 -2.16 -7.11
C GLY A 286 16.02 -3.66 -6.81
N TRP A 287 16.96 -4.44 -7.35
CA TRP A 287 17.03 -5.91 -7.28
C TRP A 287 16.13 -6.66 -8.27
N GLY A 288 16.00 -6.16 -9.50
CA GLY A 288 15.43 -6.92 -10.62
C GLY A 288 13.91 -6.84 -10.79
N ASN A 289 13.25 -5.97 -10.02
CA ASN A 289 11.86 -5.58 -10.20
C ASN A 289 11.60 -5.09 -11.63
N LYS A 290 10.42 -5.41 -12.16
CA LYS A 290 10.02 -5.13 -13.54
C LYS A 290 8.65 -4.47 -13.66
N ARG A 291 7.81 -4.53 -12.63
CA ARG A 291 6.44 -4.02 -12.67
C ARG A 291 6.27 -2.81 -11.76
N SER A 292 5.53 -1.86 -12.30
CA SER A 292 5.18 -0.60 -11.67
C SER A 292 3.93 -0.75 -10.80
N GLN A 293 3.67 0.27 -9.98
CA GLN A 293 2.43 0.37 -9.21
C GLN A 293 1.18 0.32 -10.13
N ARG A 294 1.26 0.96 -11.30
CA ARG A 294 0.18 1.03 -12.30
C ARG A 294 -0.21 -0.35 -12.85
N ASP A 295 0.73 -1.30 -12.93
CA ASP A 295 0.45 -2.63 -13.49
C ASP A 295 -0.58 -3.41 -12.63
N ALA A 296 -0.72 -3.06 -11.35
CA ALA A 296 -1.75 -3.63 -10.48
C ALA A 296 -3.19 -3.35 -10.95
N MET A 297 -3.43 -2.32 -11.77
CA MET A 297 -4.77 -1.99 -12.26
C MET A 297 -5.33 -3.07 -13.19
N GLN A 298 -4.48 -3.93 -13.75
CA GLN A 298 -4.92 -5.08 -14.54
C GLN A 298 -5.31 -6.28 -13.65
N LEU A 299 -4.88 -6.27 -12.39
CA LEU A 299 -5.00 -7.40 -11.47
C LEU A 299 -6.17 -7.26 -10.49
N VAL A 300 -6.53 -6.02 -10.16
CA VAL A 300 -7.62 -5.69 -9.25
C VAL A 300 -8.42 -4.49 -9.79
N PRO A 301 -9.74 -4.41 -9.51
CA PRO A 301 -10.60 -3.32 -9.98
C PRO A 301 -10.40 -2.02 -9.17
N PHE A 302 -9.14 -1.58 -9.02
CA PHE A 302 -8.81 -0.42 -8.19
C PHE A 302 -9.34 0.88 -8.82
N MET A 303 -9.33 0.98 -10.15
CA MET A 303 -9.87 2.17 -10.80
C MET A 303 -11.36 2.31 -10.54
N GLU A 304 -12.11 1.21 -10.65
CA GLU A 304 -13.55 1.12 -10.42
C GLU A 304 -13.93 1.33 -8.95
N GLU A 305 -13.20 0.71 -8.03
CA GLU A 305 -13.55 0.72 -6.60
C GLU A 305 -12.97 1.92 -5.84
N PHE A 306 -11.84 2.49 -6.25
CA PHE A 306 -11.11 3.48 -5.45
C PHE A 306 -10.77 4.77 -6.20
N ASN A 307 -10.82 4.80 -7.53
CA ASN A 307 -10.28 5.91 -8.31
C ASN A 307 -11.24 6.46 -9.38
N GLN A 308 -12.51 6.61 -9.02
CA GLN A 308 -13.55 7.18 -9.88
C GLN A 308 -13.69 8.69 -9.66
N GLU A 309 -13.22 9.50 -10.61
CA GLU A 309 -13.51 10.93 -10.75
C GLU A 309 -14.51 11.12 -11.90
N ARG A 310 -15.77 10.74 -11.66
CA ARG A 310 -16.77 10.58 -12.72
C ARG A 310 -17.24 11.93 -13.26
N PHE A 311 -17.12 12.12 -14.57
CA PHE A 311 -17.55 13.31 -15.29
C PHE A 311 -18.52 12.95 -16.42
N GLN A 312 -19.77 13.40 -16.31
CA GLN A 312 -20.84 13.12 -17.25
C GLN A 312 -21.50 14.42 -17.73
N VAL A 313 -21.73 14.51 -19.04
CA VAL A 313 -22.51 15.60 -19.64
C VAL A 313 -23.51 15.01 -20.62
N THR A 314 -24.80 15.14 -20.30
CA THR A 314 -25.91 14.64 -21.09
C THR A 314 -26.50 15.74 -21.97
N ASN A 315 -27.29 15.35 -22.97
CA ASN A 315 -28.03 16.26 -23.85
C ASN A 315 -27.16 17.29 -24.60
N LEU A 316 -25.90 16.93 -24.88
CA LEU A 316 -25.08 17.61 -25.87
C LEU A 316 -25.58 17.30 -27.28
N GLU A 317 -25.44 18.25 -28.20
CA GLU A 317 -25.67 17.96 -29.61
C GLU A 317 -24.71 16.88 -30.10
N LYS A 318 -25.16 16.01 -31.00
CA LYS A 318 -24.33 14.92 -31.54
C LYS A 318 -23.07 15.49 -32.19
N GLY A 319 -21.91 15.01 -31.75
CA GLY A 319 -20.62 15.44 -32.25
C GLY A 319 -19.47 15.11 -31.30
N MET A 320 -18.30 15.65 -31.63
CA MET A 320 -17.07 15.58 -30.83
C MET A 320 -16.90 16.88 -30.04
N TYR A 321 -16.41 16.75 -28.81
CA TYR A 321 -16.16 17.85 -27.90
C TYR A 321 -14.73 17.76 -27.37
N ARG A 322 -14.02 18.87 -27.47
CA ARG A 322 -12.71 19.04 -26.85
C ARG A 322 -12.89 19.38 -25.39
N LEU A 323 -12.43 18.49 -24.51
CA LEU A 323 -12.33 18.75 -23.08
C LEU A 323 -11.03 19.50 -22.80
N THR A 324 -11.14 20.67 -22.20
CA THR A 324 -10.02 21.36 -21.58
C THR A 324 -10.28 21.65 -20.11
N ILE A 325 -9.23 21.56 -19.29
CA ILE A 325 -9.26 21.93 -17.87
C ILE A 325 -8.11 22.90 -17.66
N ASP A 326 -8.39 24.09 -17.15
CA ASP A 326 -7.43 25.21 -17.02
C ASP A 326 -6.72 25.56 -18.33
N ASN A 327 -7.48 25.53 -19.44
CA ASN A 327 -6.99 25.69 -20.81
C ASN A 327 -6.03 24.59 -21.31
N GLN A 328 -5.74 23.57 -20.50
CA GLN A 328 -4.96 22.41 -20.93
C GLN A 328 -5.87 21.43 -21.68
N PHE A 329 -5.42 20.97 -22.86
CA PHE A 329 -6.09 19.92 -23.61
C PHE A 329 -6.04 18.59 -22.86
N ILE A 330 -7.21 17.98 -22.65
CA ILE A 330 -7.34 16.67 -22.00
C ILE A 330 -7.58 15.58 -23.02
N ASP A 331 -8.70 15.66 -23.76
CA ASP A 331 -9.13 14.67 -24.75
C ASP A 331 -10.17 15.28 -25.72
N ASN A 332 -10.42 14.62 -26.84
CA ASN A 332 -11.61 14.85 -27.66
C ASN A 332 -12.59 13.68 -27.44
N LEU A 333 -13.77 13.98 -26.92
CA LEU A 333 -14.76 12.99 -26.51
C LEU A 333 -16.03 13.13 -27.33
N SER A 334 -16.65 12.02 -27.71
CA SER A 334 -17.97 12.06 -28.32
C SER A 334 -19.03 12.46 -27.28
N SER A 335 -20.08 13.14 -27.74
CA SER A 335 -21.31 13.38 -26.96
C SER A 335 -21.84 12.11 -26.28
N GLU A 336 -21.77 10.95 -26.94
CA GLU A 336 -22.18 9.66 -26.37
C GLU A 336 -21.27 9.22 -25.22
N LYS A 337 -19.94 9.31 -25.38
CA LYS A 337 -18.98 8.98 -24.32
C LYS A 337 -19.15 9.89 -23.11
N LEU A 338 -19.41 11.19 -23.33
CA LEU A 338 -19.73 12.15 -22.28
C LEU A 338 -21.08 11.86 -21.61
N ALA A 339 -22.09 11.44 -22.37
CA ALA A 339 -23.40 11.07 -21.84
C ALA A 339 -23.35 9.79 -21.00
N ASN A 340 -22.50 8.83 -21.35
CA ASN A 340 -22.24 7.64 -20.53
C ASN A 340 -21.41 7.96 -19.27
N GLY A 341 -20.56 8.98 -19.37
CA GLY A 341 -19.63 9.43 -18.35
C GLY A 341 -18.22 8.87 -18.57
N VAL A 342 -17.22 9.71 -18.29
CA VAL A 342 -15.81 9.34 -18.30
C VAL A 342 -15.22 9.44 -16.91
N ASN A 343 -14.15 8.71 -16.63
CA ASN A 343 -13.39 8.86 -15.40
C ASN A 343 -12.21 9.81 -15.62
N LEU A 344 -12.23 11.00 -15.02
CA LEU A 344 -11.13 11.96 -15.16
C LEU A 344 -9.81 11.47 -14.54
N ALA A 345 -9.87 10.51 -13.61
CA ALA A 345 -8.67 9.89 -13.03
C ALA A 345 -7.89 9.02 -14.05
N ASP A 346 -8.49 8.66 -15.18
CA ASP A 346 -7.81 7.95 -16.28
C ASP A 346 -6.93 8.88 -17.12
N TYR A 347 -6.95 10.19 -16.87
CA TYR A 347 -6.27 11.21 -17.67
C TYR A 347 -5.12 11.84 -16.87
N PRO A 348 -3.88 11.32 -17.00
CA PRO A 348 -2.74 11.85 -16.26
C PRO A 348 -2.44 13.32 -16.55
N ASN A 349 -2.86 13.82 -17.71
CA ASN A 349 -2.68 15.20 -18.13
C ASN A 349 -3.68 16.18 -17.49
N THR A 350 -4.63 15.76 -16.66
CA THR A 350 -5.48 16.73 -15.92
C THR A 350 -4.66 17.49 -14.87
N PRO A 351 -4.93 18.78 -14.63
CA PRO A 351 -4.21 19.55 -13.62
C PRO A 351 -4.27 18.94 -12.21
N GLN A 352 -5.42 18.40 -11.81
CA GLN A 352 -5.58 17.72 -10.52
C GLN A 352 -4.82 16.38 -10.44
N TYR A 353 -4.68 15.63 -11.54
CA TYR A 353 -3.83 14.44 -11.56
C TYR A 353 -2.34 14.83 -11.49
N GLN A 354 -1.93 15.89 -12.17
CA GLN A 354 -0.56 16.42 -12.07
C GLN A 354 -0.25 16.93 -10.65
N GLN A 355 -1.23 17.50 -9.95
CA GLN A 355 -1.11 17.83 -8.53
C GLN A 355 -0.94 16.55 -7.68
N ALA A 356 -1.73 15.52 -7.93
CA ALA A 356 -1.61 14.23 -7.25
C ALA A 356 -0.24 13.56 -7.51
N ALA A 357 0.26 13.60 -8.74
CA ALA A 357 1.57 13.05 -9.08
C ALA A 357 2.72 13.74 -8.32
N LYS A 358 2.64 15.05 -8.06
CA LYS A 358 3.63 15.75 -7.20
C LYS A 358 3.62 15.19 -5.77
N ILE A 359 2.44 14.88 -5.23
CA ILE A 359 2.30 14.26 -3.90
C ILE A 359 2.91 12.85 -3.91
N MET A 360 2.67 12.07 -4.96
CA MET A 360 3.26 10.74 -5.14
C MET A 360 4.79 10.80 -5.08
N TYR A 361 5.43 11.72 -5.82
CA TYR A 361 6.89 11.87 -5.82
C TYR A 361 7.44 12.33 -4.47
N LEU A 362 6.75 13.24 -3.77
CA LEU A 362 7.15 13.63 -2.41
C LEU A 362 7.01 12.46 -1.42
N ASN A 363 5.97 11.64 -1.56
CA ASN A 363 5.75 10.47 -0.71
C ASN A 363 6.78 9.35 -0.99
N GLU A 364 7.21 9.21 -2.24
CA GLU A 364 8.31 8.31 -2.63
C GLU A 364 9.63 8.76 -2.00
N GLU A 365 9.97 10.05 -2.12
CA GLU A 365 11.18 10.59 -1.48
C GLU A 365 11.13 10.40 0.06
N ARG A 366 9.96 10.60 0.66
CA ARG A 366 9.73 10.35 2.09
C ARG A 366 9.96 8.88 2.43
N PHE A 367 9.46 7.94 1.62
CA PHE A 367 9.68 6.51 1.80
C PHE A 367 11.16 6.15 1.74
N GLU A 368 11.89 6.65 0.74
CA GLU A 368 13.33 6.38 0.58
C GLU A 368 14.14 6.90 1.78
N VAL A 369 13.81 8.07 2.34
CA VAL A 369 14.46 8.56 3.56
C VAL A 369 14.08 7.71 4.78
N GLU A 370 12.83 7.29 4.91
CA GLU A 370 12.38 6.41 5.99
C GLU A 370 13.10 5.05 5.95
N LYS A 371 13.32 4.51 4.75
CA LYS A 371 14.06 3.26 4.54
C LYS A 371 15.49 3.34 5.07
N ARG A 372 16.18 4.48 4.98
CA ARG A 372 17.53 4.66 5.57
C ARG A 372 17.55 4.39 7.08
N PHE A 373 16.49 4.78 7.80
CA PHE A 373 16.35 4.45 9.22
C PHE A 373 16.11 2.95 9.44
N ARG A 374 15.39 2.31 8.52
CA ARG A 374 15.17 0.86 8.61
C ARG A 374 16.46 0.07 8.35
N GLU A 375 17.32 0.53 7.43
CA GLU A 375 18.66 -0.02 7.20
C GLU A 375 19.57 0.11 8.44
N TYR A 376 19.55 1.27 9.09
CA TYR A 376 20.22 1.47 10.39
C TYR A 376 19.72 0.47 11.44
N LEU A 377 18.40 0.39 11.65
CA LEU A 377 17.83 -0.52 12.64
C LEU A 377 18.04 -2.00 12.27
N TRP A 378 18.06 -2.35 10.99
CA TRP A 378 18.40 -3.70 10.56
C TRP A 378 19.82 -4.07 10.99
N THR A 379 20.78 -3.17 10.84
CA THR A 379 22.16 -3.40 11.31
C THR A 379 22.21 -3.56 12.83
N GLU A 380 21.53 -2.67 13.56
CA GLU A 380 21.43 -2.69 15.02
C GLU A 380 20.88 -4.01 15.56
N TYR A 381 19.71 -4.43 15.06
CA TYR A 381 19.02 -5.61 15.56
C TYR A 381 19.57 -6.93 15.02
N SER A 382 20.09 -6.97 13.79
CA SER A 382 20.56 -8.22 13.16
C SER A 382 22.01 -8.56 13.51
N PHE A 383 22.83 -7.56 13.86
CA PHE A 383 24.26 -7.74 14.13
C PHE A 383 24.65 -7.29 15.53
N LEU A 384 24.36 -6.05 15.91
CA LEU A 384 24.95 -5.46 17.12
C LEU A 384 24.29 -5.93 18.41
N LYS A 385 22.98 -6.20 18.38
CA LYS A 385 22.23 -6.68 19.54
C LYS A 385 22.80 -7.96 20.16
N LYS A 386 23.09 -8.97 19.34
CA LYS A 386 23.66 -10.26 19.82
C LYS A 386 25.08 -10.12 20.36
N GLU A 387 25.78 -9.04 19.98
CA GLU A 387 27.12 -8.71 20.45
C GLU A 387 27.11 -7.80 21.69
N GLY A 388 25.92 -7.44 22.21
CA GLY A 388 25.79 -6.53 23.35
C GLY A 388 26.10 -5.06 23.02
N LEU A 389 26.04 -4.69 21.73
CA LEU A 389 26.40 -3.37 21.21
C LEU A 389 25.20 -2.61 20.61
N LEU A 390 23.98 -2.99 20.99
CA LEU A 390 22.75 -2.33 20.52
C LEU A 390 22.78 -0.83 20.86
N PHE A 391 22.68 0.02 19.84
CA PHE A 391 22.76 1.47 19.92
C PHE A 391 24.04 2.00 20.56
N ALA A 392 25.13 1.23 20.52
CA ALA A 392 26.43 1.69 21.00
C ALA A 392 26.95 2.89 20.17
N ASP A 393 26.65 2.90 18.86
CA ASP A 393 26.99 3.98 17.93
C ASP A 393 28.45 4.48 18.06
N ASP A 394 29.40 3.56 18.28
CA ASP A 394 30.80 3.87 18.58
C ASP A 394 31.80 3.03 17.74
N GLN A 395 33.10 3.24 17.99
CA GLN A 395 34.16 2.52 17.28
C GLN A 395 34.10 1.00 17.52
N LYS A 396 33.61 0.54 18.68
CA LYS A 396 33.50 -0.89 18.98
C LYS A 396 32.42 -1.53 18.11
N ALA A 397 31.30 -0.85 17.90
CA ALA A 397 30.26 -1.29 16.97
C ALA A 397 30.79 -1.38 15.54
N ILE A 398 31.52 -0.36 15.07
CA ILE A 398 32.17 -0.36 13.75
C ILE A 398 33.11 -1.57 13.59
N ASP A 399 34.02 -1.76 14.55
CA ASP A 399 35.02 -2.82 14.47
C ASP A 399 34.37 -4.20 14.48
N LYS A 400 33.30 -4.36 15.26
CA LYS A 400 32.50 -5.59 15.25
C LYS A 400 31.82 -5.83 13.89
N LEU A 401 31.22 -4.81 13.28
CA LEU A 401 30.59 -4.95 11.95
C LEU A 401 31.62 -5.33 10.87
N LYS A 402 32.86 -4.82 10.95
CA LYS A 402 33.92 -5.18 10.00
C LYS A 402 34.27 -6.66 10.02
N GLU A 403 34.08 -7.37 11.13
CA GLU A 403 34.27 -8.83 11.20
C GLU A 403 33.23 -9.59 10.35
N TYR A 404 32.04 -9.02 10.15
CA TYR A 404 30.96 -9.61 9.35
C TYR A 404 31.00 -9.21 7.87
N LEU A 405 31.50 -8.02 7.53
CA LEU A 405 31.51 -7.49 6.14
C LEU A 405 32.05 -8.46 5.07
N PRO A 406 33.13 -9.24 5.31
CA PRO A 406 33.61 -10.20 4.31
C PRO A 406 32.61 -11.34 4.03
N LYS A 407 31.76 -11.68 5.01
CA LYS A 407 30.90 -12.87 5.00
C LYS A 407 29.45 -12.56 4.63
N ASP A 408 29.01 -11.31 4.79
CA ASP A 408 27.60 -10.92 4.60
C ASP A 408 27.43 -9.86 3.50
N GLY A 409 26.80 -10.27 2.40
CA GLY A 409 26.54 -9.38 1.26
C GLY A 409 25.50 -8.29 1.55
N PHE A 410 24.49 -8.58 2.38
CA PHE A 410 23.48 -7.60 2.75
C PHE A 410 24.07 -6.53 3.65
N LEU A 411 24.91 -6.93 4.61
CA LEU A 411 25.62 -5.97 5.45
C LEU A 411 26.51 -5.05 4.61
N ARG A 412 27.24 -5.57 3.62
CA ARG A 412 28.02 -4.71 2.71
C ARG A 412 27.18 -3.66 2.00
N MET A 413 25.96 -4.00 1.59
CA MET A 413 25.05 -3.04 0.94
C MET A 413 24.45 -2.03 1.92
N SER A 414 24.25 -2.42 3.18
CA SER A 414 23.64 -1.57 4.22
C SER A 414 24.66 -0.77 5.04
N TYR A 415 25.94 -1.15 5.01
CA TYR A 415 26.99 -0.62 5.91
C TYR A 415 27.16 0.90 5.84
N ASP A 416 27.11 1.48 4.64
CA ASP A 416 27.20 2.94 4.48
C ASP A 416 26.04 3.66 5.18
N TRP A 417 24.83 3.07 5.20
CA TRP A 417 23.70 3.61 5.95
C TRP A 417 23.96 3.60 7.44
N TYR A 418 24.54 2.52 7.98
CA TYR A 418 24.93 2.46 9.39
C TYR A 418 25.97 3.54 9.72
N ILE A 419 27.05 3.65 8.95
CA ILE A 419 28.11 4.64 9.21
C ILE A 419 27.60 6.07 9.20
N LYS A 420 26.62 6.39 8.34
CA LYS A 420 25.95 7.68 8.37
C LYS A 420 25.05 7.81 9.59
N ALA A 421 24.17 6.83 9.78
CA ALA A 421 23.09 6.88 10.75
C ALA A 421 23.52 6.68 12.20
N MET A 422 24.71 6.14 12.49
CA MET A 422 25.25 6.09 13.85
C MET A 422 25.47 7.49 14.45
N ASN A 423 25.56 8.53 13.61
CA ASN A 423 25.65 9.92 14.05
C ASN A 423 24.23 10.46 14.30
N PRO A 424 23.89 10.88 15.54
CA PRO A 424 22.54 11.34 15.87
C PRO A 424 22.12 12.59 15.09
N GLU A 425 23.06 13.47 14.73
CA GLU A 425 22.80 14.68 13.94
C GLU A 425 22.29 14.34 12.54
N ILE A 426 22.81 13.27 11.93
CA ILE A 426 22.34 12.79 10.62
C ILE A 426 20.90 12.27 10.74
N ARG A 427 20.60 11.51 11.79
CA ARG A 427 19.24 11.01 12.08
C ARG A 427 18.27 12.17 12.32
N GLU A 428 18.71 13.24 12.97
CA GLU A 428 17.91 14.45 13.16
C GLU A 428 17.58 15.14 11.84
N VAL A 429 18.58 15.34 10.97
CA VAL A 429 18.39 15.95 9.63
C VAL A 429 17.42 15.12 8.79
N TRP A 430 17.58 13.80 8.74
CA TRP A 430 16.66 12.94 8.00
C TRP A 430 15.23 12.99 8.57
N SER A 431 15.08 13.07 9.90
CA SER A 431 13.77 13.20 10.55
C SER A 431 13.09 14.52 10.18
N ASN A 432 13.84 15.62 10.21
CA ASN A 432 13.36 16.94 9.81
C ASN A 432 12.99 16.99 8.33
N TYR A 433 13.74 16.29 7.48
CA TYR A 433 13.43 16.21 6.05
C TYR A 433 12.14 15.43 5.79
N ILE A 434 11.94 14.27 6.43
CA ILE A 434 10.66 13.53 6.37
C ILE A 434 9.50 14.43 6.81
N LYS A 435 9.67 15.18 7.90
CA LYS A 435 8.65 16.12 8.39
C LYS A 435 8.34 17.19 7.34
N SER A 436 9.35 17.81 6.75
CA SER A 436 9.18 18.83 5.69
C SER A 436 8.48 18.27 4.45
N LEU A 437 8.78 17.03 4.05
CA LEU A 437 8.12 16.37 2.93
C LEU A 437 6.63 16.17 3.23
N VAL A 438 6.29 15.65 4.41
CA VAL A 438 4.91 15.42 4.85
C VAL A 438 4.13 16.73 4.95
N GLU A 439 4.72 17.77 5.56
CA GLU A 439 4.11 19.11 5.63
C GLU A 439 3.87 19.70 4.24
N THR A 440 4.82 19.51 3.31
CA THR A 440 4.67 19.95 1.92
C THR A 440 3.53 19.20 1.23
N ILE A 441 3.44 17.88 1.41
CA ILE A 441 2.34 17.07 0.87
C ILE A 441 0.99 17.60 1.34
N TYR A 442 0.79 17.77 2.64
CA TYR A 442 -0.48 18.26 3.20
C TYR A 442 -0.76 19.74 2.90
N LYS A 443 0.26 20.51 2.53
CA LYS A 443 0.09 21.88 2.01
C LYS A 443 -0.42 21.88 0.58
N ILE A 444 0.12 20.98 -0.28
CA ILE A 444 -0.20 20.97 -1.72
C ILE A 444 -1.29 19.98 -2.10
N ASN A 445 -1.85 19.20 -1.17
CA ASN A 445 -2.89 18.20 -1.47
C ASN A 445 -4.32 18.75 -1.48
N LYS A 446 -4.51 20.04 -1.20
CA LYS A 446 -5.81 20.70 -1.25
C LYS A 446 -6.22 20.89 -2.72
N PRO A 447 -7.31 20.27 -3.20
CA PRO A 447 -7.80 20.53 -4.54
C PRO A 447 -8.10 22.03 -4.72
N VAL A 448 -7.85 22.54 -5.92
CA VAL A 448 -8.18 23.93 -6.27
C VAL A 448 -9.34 23.96 -7.25
N THR A 449 -9.93 25.14 -7.44
CA THR A 449 -10.98 25.30 -8.46
C THR A 449 -10.35 25.28 -9.84
N HIS A 450 -10.81 24.36 -10.68
CA HIS A 450 -10.42 24.24 -12.08
C HIS A 450 -11.51 24.75 -13.00
N LYS A 451 -11.13 25.42 -14.08
CA LYS A 451 -12.05 25.87 -15.13
C LYS A 451 -12.15 24.79 -16.21
N VAL A 452 -13.32 24.16 -16.29
CA VAL A 452 -13.61 23.13 -17.30
C VAL A 452 -14.31 23.76 -18.50
N ARG A 453 -13.91 23.35 -19.70
CA ARG A 453 -14.57 23.69 -20.95
C ARG A 453 -14.75 22.45 -21.83
N LEU A 454 -15.95 22.27 -22.35
CA LEU A 454 -16.24 21.43 -23.49
C LEU A 454 -16.53 22.33 -24.68
N ALA A 455 -15.69 22.27 -25.70
CA ALA A 455 -15.89 23.01 -26.94
C ALA A 455 -16.22 22.07 -28.08
N ARG A 456 -17.25 22.35 -28.88
CA ARG A 456 -17.56 21.48 -30.03
C ARG A 456 -16.40 21.55 -31.04
N VAL A 457 -16.00 20.39 -31.55
CA VAL A 457 -15.02 20.28 -32.63
C VAL A 457 -15.79 20.14 -33.94
N GLU A 458 -15.39 20.91 -34.96
CA GLU A 458 -15.94 20.83 -36.32
C GLU A 458 -15.61 19.50 -37.00
#